data_AF-A0A663FCJ4-F1
#
_entry.id   AF-A0A663FCJ4-F1
#
_cell.length_a   1.000
_cell.length_b   1.000
_cell.length_c   1.000
_cell.angle_alpha   90.00
_cell.angle_beta   90.00
_cell.angle_gamma   90.00
#
_symmetry.space_group_name_H-M   'P 1'
#
loop_
_entity.id
_entity.type
_entity.pdbx_description
1 polymer ?
#
loop_
_entity_poly.entity_id
_entity_poly.type
_entity_poly.pdbx_seq_one_letter_code
_entity_poly.pdbx_strand_id
1 'polypeptide(L)'
;MKGELGEAERVLHQALRLSHQSDNRKAIVYTYSMMANVAFMQGQLDNAEKLYKASMSYLLAGDAKETVILINDLATVLDAQGHYDEAYSYVKRAAELAKETQHPEEHMVLNNLAAILMHKEDFLQAKQVYKEALKQAQQKGDVASVQHIQEELAELAKRRKGSK
;
A
#
# COMPACT_ATOMS: atom_id res chain seq x y z
N MET A 1 10.75 -19.45 -4.65
CA MET A 1 10.76 -18.15 -3.94
C MET A 1 12.14 -17.56 -3.69
N LYS A 2 13.00 -18.05 -2.77
CA LYS A 2 14.29 -17.36 -2.48
C LYS A 2 15.23 -17.18 -3.69
N GLY A 3 15.30 -18.16 -4.60
CA GLY A 3 16.11 -18.06 -5.81
C GLY A 3 15.56 -17.06 -6.84
N GLU A 4 14.24 -17.03 -7.02
CA GLU A 4 13.55 -16.13 -7.98
C GLU A 4 13.67 -14.66 -7.56
N LEU A 5 13.63 -14.38 -6.26
CA LEU A 5 13.78 -13.01 -5.75
C LEU A 5 15.19 -12.45 -5.99
N GLY A 6 16.23 -13.28 -5.93
CA GLY A 6 17.60 -12.86 -6.24
C GLY A 6 17.84 -12.62 -7.74
N GLU A 7 17.14 -13.37 -8.60
CA GLU A 7 17.15 -13.10 -10.04
C GLU A 7 16.40 -11.80 -10.36
N ALA A 8 15.23 -11.58 -9.74
CA ALA A 8 14.47 -10.35 -9.86
C ALA A 8 15.30 -9.12 -9.47
N GLU A 9 16.03 -9.17 -8.35
CA GLU A 9 16.90 -8.09 -7.89
C GLU A 9 17.97 -7.72 -8.95
N ARG A 10 18.62 -8.72 -9.55
CA ARG A 10 19.61 -8.48 -10.62
C ARG A 10 19.01 -7.81 -11.85
N VAL A 11 17.86 -8.31 -12.31
CA VAL A 11 17.16 -7.75 -13.47
C VAL A 11 16.73 -6.32 -13.19
N LEU A 12 16.21 -6.04 -12.00
CA LEU A 12 15.77 -4.70 -11.60
C LEU A 12 16.95 -3.71 -11.51
N HIS A 13 18.12 -4.11 -11.01
CA HIS A 13 19.30 -3.25 -11.04
C HIS A 13 19.76 -2.92 -12.47
N GLN A 14 19.65 -3.88 -13.40
CA GLN A 14 19.94 -3.61 -14.81
C GLN A 14 18.90 -2.67 -15.42
N ALA A 15 17.62 -2.90 -15.16
CA ALA A 15 16.53 -2.03 -15.62
C ALA A 15 16.68 -0.59 -15.11
N LEU A 16 17.08 -0.42 -13.84
CA LEU A 16 17.29 0.89 -13.23
C LEU A 16 18.43 1.64 -13.94
N ARG A 17 19.54 0.94 -14.20
CA ARG A 17 20.68 1.50 -14.93
C ARG A 17 20.29 1.99 -16.34
N LEU A 18 19.55 1.16 -17.08
CA LEU A 18 19.08 1.50 -18.43
C LEU A 18 18.07 2.65 -18.40
N SER A 19 17.21 2.69 -17.38
CA SER A 19 16.23 3.76 -17.18
C SER A 19 16.90 5.10 -16.89
N HIS A 20 17.96 5.11 -16.08
CA HIS A 20 18.80 6.30 -15.88
C HIS A 20 19.56 6.73 -17.14
N GLN A 21 20.12 5.78 -17.90
CA GLN A 21 20.83 6.08 -19.14
C GLN A 21 19.93 6.69 -20.22
N SER A 22 18.66 6.32 -20.22
CA SER A 22 17.66 6.82 -21.16
C SER A 22 16.87 8.03 -20.62
N ASP A 23 17.19 8.52 -19.43
CA ASP A 23 16.44 9.56 -18.70
C ASP A 23 14.93 9.27 -18.62
N ASN A 24 14.56 7.98 -18.57
CA ASN A 24 13.18 7.55 -18.54
C ASN A 24 12.66 7.56 -17.10
N ARG A 25 12.18 8.71 -16.67
CA ARG A 25 11.68 8.95 -15.32
C ARG A 25 10.56 7.98 -14.90
N LYS A 26 9.64 7.65 -15.79
CA LYS A 26 8.56 6.67 -15.49
C LYS A 26 9.13 5.29 -15.22
N ALA A 27 10.10 4.85 -16.03
CA ALA A 27 10.76 3.58 -15.81
C ALA A 27 11.62 3.57 -14.53
N ILE A 28 12.20 4.70 -14.15
CA ILE A 28 12.90 4.85 -12.86
C ILE A 28 11.92 4.66 -11.69
N VAL A 29 10.78 5.37 -11.68
CA VAL A 29 9.74 5.25 -10.64
C VAL A 29 9.27 3.81 -10.51
N TYR A 30 8.91 3.19 -11.63
CA TYR A 30 8.44 1.80 -11.68
C TYR A 30 9.51 0.80 -11.21
N THR A 31 10.77 0.99 -11.61
CA THR A 31 11.83 0.07 -11.20
C THR A 31 12.10 0.17 -9.70
N TYR A 32 12.13 1.38 -9.13
CA TYR A 32 12.28 1.55 -7.68
C TYR A 32 11.12 0.92 -6.90
N SER A 33 9.88 1.06 -7.36
CA SER A 33 8.73 0.46 -6.69
C SER A 33 8.77 -1.07 -6.74
N MET A 34 9.16 -1.66 -7.86
CA MET A 34 9.37 -3.11 -7.95
C MET A 34 10.49 -3.59 -7.03
N MET A 35 11.60 -2.86 -6.94
CA MET A 35 12.69 -3.19 -6.01
C MET A 35 12.20 -3.10 -4.56
N ALA A 36 11.38 -2.10 -4.24
CA ALA A 36 10.77 -1.96 -2.92
C ALA A 36 9.86 -3.14 -2.58
N ASN A 37 9.01 -3.57 -3.51
CA ASN A 37 8.16 -4.75 -3.36
C ASN A 37 8.99 -6.01 -3.09
N VAL A 38 10.09 -6.22 -3.83
CA VAL A 38 11.00 -7.36 -3.62
C VAL A 38 11.65 -7.29 -2.24
N ALA A 39 12.15 -6.13 -1.82
CA ALA A 39 12.72 -5.93 -0.49
C ALA A 39 11.69 -6.21 0.62
N PHE A 40 10.44 -5.74 0.45
CA PHE A 40 9.35 -6.00 1.37
C PHE A 40 9.03 -7.50 1.49
N MET A 41 8.91 -8.21 0.36
CA MET A 41 8.70 -9.66 0.34
C MET A 41 9.85 -10.46 0.99
N GLN A 42 11.06 -9.90 1.02
CA GLN A 42 12.21 -10.49 1.71
C GLN A 42 12.29 -10.11 3.19
N GLY A 43 11.37 -9.29 3.71
CA GLY A 43 11.37 -8.78 5.07
C GLY A 43 12.39 -7.65 5.31
N GLN A 44 12.96 -7.07 4.25
CA GLN A 44 13.91 -5.97 4.33
C GLN A 44 13.17 -4.63 4.40
N LEU A 45 12.43 -4.40 5.50
CA LEU A 45 11.51 -3.27 5.62
C LEU A 45 12.21 -1.91 5.44
N ASP A 46 13.36 -1.70 6.08
CA ASP A 46 14.13 -0.44 5.95
C ASP A 46 14.61 -0.17 4.52
N ASN A 47 14.89 -1.24 3.76
CA ASN A 47 15.30 -1.11 2.37
C ASN A 47 14.09 -0.79 1.48
N ALA A 48 12.96 -1.47 1.72
CA ALA A 48 11.70 -1.20 1.04
C ALA A 48 11.27 0.27 1.22
N GLU A 49 11.32 0.78 2.46
CA GLU A 49 10.99 2.17 2.79
C GLU A 49 11.86 3.17 1.99
N LYS A 50 13.18 2.96 1.98
CA LYS A 50 14.12 3.81 1.23
C LYS A 50 13.82 3.79 -0.26
N LEU A 51 13.48 2.63 -0.82
CA LEU A 51 13.18 2.46 -2.24
C LEU A 51 11.85 3.12 -2.63
N TYR A 52 10.81 3.02 -1.80
CA TYR A 52 9.56 3.77 -2.04
C TYR A 52 9.77 5.28 -1.93
N LYS A 53 10.51 5.76 -0.91
CA LYS A 53 10.85 7.18 -0.78
C LYS A 53 11.67 7.68 -1.97
N ALA A 54 12.61 6.86 -2.47
CA ALA A 54 13.34 7.16 -3.70
C ALA A 54 12.38 7.24 -4.91
N SER A 55 11.51 6.24 -5.11
CA SER A 55 10.49 6.24 -6.17
C SER A 55 9.64 7.52 -6.14
N MET A 56 9.15 7.91 -4.96
CA MET A 56 8.37 9.14 -4.77
C MET A 56 9.14 10.41 -5.12
N SER A 57 10.46 10.49 -4.84
CA SER A 57 11.27 11.64 -5.24
C SER A 57 11.40 11.81 -6.77
N TYR A 58 11.24 10.70 -7.51
CA TYR A 58 11.17 10.68 -8.97
C TYR A 58 9.76 10.87 -9.51
N LEU A 59 8.73 11.14 -8.70
CA LEU A 59 7.46 11.65 -9.22
C LEU A 59 7.53 13.19 -9.35
N LEU A 60 7.26 13.73 -10.54
CA LEU A 60 6.81 15.13 -10.62
C LEU A 60 5.38 15.17 -10.09
N ALA A 61 4.90 16.33 -9.66
CA ALA A 61 3.51 16.55 -9.21
C ALA A 61 2.41 16.25 -10.27
N GLY A 62 2.70 15.44 -11.30
CA GLY A 62 1.91 15.28 -12.52
C GLY A 62 1.22 13.92 -12.71
N ASP A 63 1.50 12.88 -11.93
CA ASP A 63 0.73 11.62 -12.00
C ASP A 63 0.15 11.24 -10.64
N ALA A 64 -0.98 11.86 -10.32
CA ALA A 64 -1.67 11.67 -9.06
C ALA A 64 -2.13 10.22 -8.84
N LYS A 65 -2.35 9.44 -9.91
CA LYS A 65 -2.81 8.04 -9.79
C LYS A 65 -1.67 7.12 -9.37
N GLU A 66 -0.54 7.19 -10.05
CA GLU A 66 0.67 6.42 -9.69
C GLU A 66 1.16 6.80 -8.28
N THR A 67 0.94 8.05 -7.87
CA THR A 67 1.25 8.55 -6.53
C THR A 67 0.41 7.89 -5.42
N VAL A 68 -0.87 7.57 -5.67
CA VAL A 68 -1.75 6.95 -4.66
C VAL A 68 -1.19 5.61 -4.19
N ILE A 69 -0.81 4.75 -5.14
CA ILE A 69 -0.32 3.40 -4.84
C ILE A 69 1.02 3.45 -4.12
N LEU A 70 1.95 4.30 -4.56
CA LEU A 70 3.25 4.43 -3.88
C LEU A 70 3.13 4.93 -2.44
N ILE A 71 2.24 5.89 -2.18
CA ILE A 71 1.98 6.37 -0.82
C ILE A 71 1.35 5.26 0.02
N ASN A 72 0.40 4.52 -0.54
CA ASN A 72 -0.25 3.40 0.13
C ASN A 72 0.74 2.28 0.49
N ASP A 73 1.63 1.93 -0.42
CA ASP A 73 2.62 0.87 -0.21
C ASP A 73 3.68 1.29 0.83
N LEU A 74 4.11 2.56 0.80
CA LEU A 74 4.98 3.10 1.86
C LEU A 74 4.29 3.01 3.23
N ALA A 75 2.99 3.31 3.31
CA ALA A 75 2.24 3.17 4.56
C ALA A 75 2.21 1.72 5.05
N THR A 76 2.05 0.74 4.15
CA THR A 76 2.13 -0.69 4.49
C THR A 76 3.49 -1.08 5.05
N VAL A 77 4.59 -0.56 4.49
CA VAL A 77 5.94 -0.82 5.04
C VAL A 77 6.10 -0.24 6.43
N LEU A 78 5.68 1.01 6.63
CA LEU A 78 5.74 1.69 7.93
C LEU A 78 4.90 0.96 8.99
N ASP A 79 3.72 0.48 8.60
CA ASP A 79 2.86 -0.34 9.46
C ASP A 79 3.55 -1.64 9.87
N ALA A 80 4.17 -2.34 8.91
CA ALA A 80 4.95 -3.55 9.18
C ALA A 80 6.18 -3.31 10.07
N GLN A 81 6.75 -2.09 10.06
CA GLN A 81 7.82 -1.67 10.98
C GLN A 81 7.29 -1.29 12.38
N GLY A 82 5.97 -1.21 12.58
CA GLY A 82 5.36 -0.75 13.83
C GLY A 82 5.24 0.77 13.94
N HIS A 83 5.51 1.53 12.87
CA HIS A 83 5.40 2.98 12.83
C HIS A 83 3.96 3.42 12.51
N TYR A 84 3.01 3.01 13.34
CA TYR A 84 1.57 3.11 13.04
C TYR A 84 1.07 4.55 12.82
N ASP A 85 1.58 5.53 13.56
CA ASP A 85 1.19 6.94 13.40
C ASP A 85 1.64 7.54 12.05
N GLU A 86 2.85 7.18 11.62
CA GLU A 86 3.38 7.61 10.33
C GLU A 86 2.66 6.89 9.19
N ALA A 87 2.45 5.57 9.32
CA ALA A 87 1.67 4.77 8.38
C ALA A 87 0.25 5.35 8.19
N TYR A 88 -0.43 5.70 9.28
CA TYR A 88 -1.75 6.33 9.23
C TYR A 88 -1.74 7.65 8.46
N SER A 89 -0.74 8.50 8.71
CA SER A 89 -0.61 9.79 8.02
C SER A 89 -0.47 9.61 6.51
N TYR A 90 0.34 8.63 6.07
CA TYR A 90 0.52 8.32 4.65
C TYR A 90 -0.74 7.68 4.03
N VAL A 91 -1.31 6.63 4.63
CA VAL A 91 -2.47 5.95 4.04
C VAL A 91 -3.72 6.84 4.02
N LYS A 92 -3.89 7.73 5.02
CA LYS A 92 -4.95 8.75 5.00
C LYS A 92 -4.77 9.70 3.83
N ARG A 93 -3.54 10.16 3.57
CA ARG A 93 -3.25 11.00 2.41
C ARG A 93 -3.49 10.27 1.08
N ALA A 94 -3.14 8.99 1.00
CA ALA A 94 -3.45 8.16 -0.17
C ALA A 94 -4.97 8.03 -0.38
N ALA A 95 -5.75 7.81 0.69
CA ALA A 95 -7.20 7.70 0.61
C ALA A 95 -7.87 9.00 0.15
N GLU A 96 -7.43 10.15 0.68
CA GLU A 96 -7.88 11.47 0.24
C GLU A 96 -7.60 11.69 -1.26
N LEU A 97 -6.37 11.41 -1.70
CA LEU A 97 -5.97 11.56 -3.10
C LEU A 97 -6.70 10.56 -4.02
N ALA A 98 -6.90 9.33 -3.57
CA ALA A 98 -7.65 8.31 -4.30
C ALA A 98 -9.08 8.76 -4.57
N LYS A 99 -9.74 9.32 -3.55
CA LYS A 99 -11.09 9.88 -3.67
C LYS A 99 -11.14 11.10 -4.60
N GLU A 100 -10.21 12.05 -4.43
CA GLU A 100 -10.12 13.26 -5.27
C GLU A 100 -9.95 12.92 -6.75
N THR A 101 -9.18 11.86 -7.06
CA THR A 101 -8.85 11.45 -8.42
C THR A 101 -9.74 10.35 -8.99
N GLN A 102 -10.74 9.88 -8.20
CA GLN A 102 -11.57 8.73 -8.53
C GLN A 102 -10.73 7.51 -8.91
N HIS A 103 -9.70 7.23 -8.10
CA HIS A 103 -8.74 6.16 -8.36
C HIS A 103 -9.48 4.82 -8.44
N PRO A 104 -9.22 3.99 -9.47
CA PRO A 104 -9.95 2.72 -9.66
C PRO A 104 -9.81 1.76 -8.48
N GLU A 105 -8.74 1.91 -7.70
CA GLU A 105 -8.36 1.07 -6.56
C GLU A 105 -8.57 1.76 -5.20
N GLU A 106 -9.41 2.80 -5.12
CA GLU A 106 -9.74 3.48 -3.86
C GLU A 106 -10.16 2.50 -2.75
N HIS A 107 -10.90 1.44 -3.10
CA HIS A 107 -11.35 0.42 -2.14
C HIS A 107 -10.18 -0.35 -1.49
N MET A 108 -9.08 -0.56 -2.21
CA MET A 108 -7.89 -1.21 -1.66
C MET A 108 -7.14 -0.29 -0.69
N VAL A 109 -7.05 1.00 -1.01
CA VAL A 109 -6.45 2.01 -0.11
C VAL A 109 -7.29 2.16 1.16
N LEU A 110 -8.62 2.17 1.05
CA LEU A 110 -9.51 2.18 2.21
C LEU A 110 -9.37 0.90 3.05
N ASN A 111 -9.22 -0.27 2.42
CA ASN A 111 -8.94 -1.50 3.15
C ASN A 111 -7.64 -1.39 3.97
N ASN A 112 -6.57 -0.87 3.36
CA ASN A 112 -5.30 -0.68 4.06
C ASN A 112 -5.39 0.35 5.20
N LEU A 113 -6.11 1.46 4.99
CA LEU A 113 -6.38 2.44 6.04
C LEU A 113 -7.10 1.81 7.23
N ALA A 114 -8.07 0.94 6.98
CA ALA A 114 -8.78 0.22 8.04
C ALA A 114 -7.86 -0.77 8.78
N ALA A 115 -6.99 -1.48 8.08
CA ALA A 115 -6.00 -2.37 8.69
C ALA A 115 -5.01 -1.60 9.58
N ILE A 116 -4.48 -0.47 9.12
CA ILE A 116 -3.60 0.39 9.92
C ILE A 116 -4.34 0.93 11.15
N LEU A 117 -5.62 1.29 11.02
CA LEU A 117 -6.45 1.68 12.16
C LEU A 117 -6.66 0.53 13.17
N MET A 118 -6.69 -0.72 12.72
CA MET A 118 -6.72 -1.89 13.61
C MET A 118 -5.45 -1.98 14.46
N HIS A 119 -4.27 -1.78 13.85
CA HIS A 119 -3.00 -1.78 14.59
C HIS A 119 -2.87 -0.58 15.53
N LYS A 120 -3.50 0.55 15.19
CA LYS A 120 -3.66 1.70 16.08
C LYS A 120 -4.73 1.54 17.17
N GLU A 121 -5.41 0.39 17.21
CA GLU A 121 -6.51 0.09 18.13
C GLU A 121 -7.73 1.02 18.01
N ASP A 122 -7.85 1.78 16.92
CA ASP A 122 -9.06 2.57 16.62
C ASP A 122 -10.09 1.69 15.88
N PHE A 123 -10.61 0.71 16.61
CA PHE A 123 -11.56 -0.28 16.09
C PHE A 123 -12.88 0.34 15.61
N LEU A 124 -13.25 1.51 16.14
CA LEU A 124 -14.48 2.20 15.74
C LEU A 124 -14.32 2.82 14.35
N GLN A 125 -13.22 3.55 14.12
CA GLN A 125 -12.94 4.13 12.81
C GLN A 125 -12.60 3.03 11.79
N ALA A 126 -11.79 2.01 12.16
CA ALA A 126 -11.49 0.87 11.30
C ALA A 126 -12.76 0.20 10.75
N LYS A 127 -13.75 -0.05 11.61
CA LYS A 127 -15.02 -0.65 11.20
C LYS A 127 -15.80 0.22 10.21
N GLN A 128 -15.77 1.55 10.37
CA GLN A 128 -16.44 2.45 9.43
C GLN A 128 -15.77 2.41 8.07
N VAL A 129 -14.43 2.51 8.04
CA VAL A 129 -13.64 2.47 6.82
C VAL A 129 -13.78 1.13 6.10
N TYR A 130 -13.70 -0.01 6.81
CA TYR A 130 -13.94 -1.33 6.21
C TYR A 130 -15.31 -1.45 5.55
N LYS A 131 -16.37 -0.87 6.13
CA LYS A 131 -17.70 -0.89 5.51
C LYS A 131 -17.74 -0.08 4.21
N GLU A 132 -17.03 1.04 4.15
CA GLU A 132 -16.92 1.84 2.94
C GLU A 132 -16.12 1.09 1.87
N ALA A 133 -14.96 0.53 2.23
CA ALA A 133 -14.15 -0.32 1.36
C ALA A 133 -14.96 -1.50 0.81
N LEU A 134 -15.74 -2.18 1.65
CA LEU A 134 -16.59 -3.31 1.25
C LEU A 134 -17.63 -2.91 0.20
N LYS A 135 -18.32 -1.78 0.42
CA LYS A 135 -19.32 -1.27 -0.52
C LYS A 135 -18.69 -0.97 -1.88
N GLN A 136 -17.52 -0.33 -1.90
CA GLN A 136 -16.82 -0.01 -3.13
C GLN A 136 -16.31 -1.28 -3.84
N ALA A 137 -15.71 -2.21 -3.10
CA ALA A 137 -15.24 -3.49 -3.65
C ALA A 137 -16.37 -4.29 -4.29
N GLN A 138 -17.56 -4.33 -3.66
CA GLN A 138 -18.75 -4.96 -4.21
C GLN A 138 -19.22 -4.31 -5.52
N GLN A 139 -19.21 -2.98 -5.58
CA GLN A 139 -19.57 -2.24 -6.80
C GLN A 139 -18.60 -2.49 -7.95
N LYS A 140 -17.31 -2.70 -7.63
CA LYS A 140 -16.25 -3.03 -8.59
C LYS A 140 -16.22 -4.51 -9.00
N GLY A 141 -16.90 -5.38 -8.26
CA GLY A 141 -16.86 -6.83 -8.46
C GLY A 141 -15.54 -7.47 -8.01
N ASP A 142 -14.79 -6.82 -7.12
CA ASP A 142 -13.55 -7.36 -6.55
C ASP A 142 -13.86 -8.37 -5.44
N VAL A 143 -14.06 -9.62 -5.85
CA VAL A 143 -14.44 -10.72 -4.94
C VAL A 143 -13.39 -10.98 -3.86
N ALA A 144 -12.10 -10.83 -4.18
CA ALA A 144 -11.03 -11.08 -3.24
C ALA A 144 -11.03 -10.04 -2.10
N SER A 145 -11.09 -8.75 -2.46
CA SER A 145 -11.22 -7.68 -1.46
C SER A 145 -12.49 -7.83 -0.63
N VAL A 146 -13.62 -8.20 -1.25
CA VAL A 146 -14.88 -8.44 -0.53
C VAL A 146 -14.74 -9.52 0.53
N GLN A 147 -14.15 -10.67 0.19
CA GLN A 147 -13.95 -11.77 1.14
C GLN A 147 -13.05 -11.35 2.30
N HIS A 148 -11.90 -10.77 1.98
CA HIS A 148 -10.95 -10.32 3.00
C HIS A 148 -11.58 -9.29 3.96
N ILE A 149 -12.24 -8.25 3.45
CA ILE A 149 -12.89 -7.23 4.29
C ILE A 149 -13.99 -7.83 5.18
N GLN A 150 -14.72 -8.84 4.68
CA GLN A 150 -15.75 -9.52 5.48
C GLN A 150 -15.16 -10.32 6.65
N GLU A 151 -14.01 -10.96 6.45
CA GLU A 151 -13.28 -11.67 7.50
C GLU A 151 -12.82 -10.69 8.60
N GLU A 152 -12.20 -9.58 8.21
CA GLU A 152 -11.76 -8.51 9.13
C GLU A 152 -12.93 -7.92 9.95
N LEU A 153 -14.05 -7.63 9.29
CA LEU A 153 -15.28 -7.16 9.96
C LEU A 153 -15.87 -8.20 10.92
N ALA A 154 -15.79 -9.49 10.57
CA ALA A 154 -16.25 -10.57 11.42
C ALA A 154 -15.35 -10.73 12.65
N GLU A 155 -14.03 -10.60 12.49
CA GLU A 155 -13.08 -10.61 13.60
C GLU A 155 -13.33 -9.45 14.58
N LEU A 156 -13.46 -8.23 14.06
CA LEU A 156 -13.84 -7.04 14.83
C LEU A 156 -15.12 -7.24 15.64
N ALA A 157 -16.13 -7.89 15.04
CA ALA A 157 -17.38 -8.19 15.72
C ALA A 157 -17.23 -9.22 16.86
N LYS A 158 -16.31 -10.17 16.73
CA LYS A 158 -15.97 -11.14 17.79
C LYS A 158 -15.25 -10.47 18.96
N ARG A 159 -14.25 -9.61 18.67
CA ARG A 159 -13.50 -8.86 19.70
C ARG A 159 -14.42 -8.05 20.61
N ARG A 160 -15.41 -7.35 20.05
CA ARG A 160 -16.41 -6.59 20.82
C ARG A 160 -17.31 -7.45 21.72
N LYS A 161 -17.53 -8.72 21.38
CA LYS A 161 -18.37 -9.64 22.19
C LYS A 161 -17.61 -10.28 23.35
N GLY A 162 -16.28 -10.38 23.27
CA GLY A 162 -15.43 -10.95 24.32
C GLY A 162 -15.04 -9.98 25.44
N SER A 163 -15.32 -8.67 25.28
CA SER A 163 -15.03 -7.64 26.29
C SER A 163 -16.21 -7.34 27.23
N LYS A 164 -17.12 -8.30 27.43
CA LYS A 164 -18.27 -8.17 28.35
C LYS A 164 -18.14 -9.11 29.53
#